data_AF-A0A355T8I2-F1
#
_entry.id   AF-A0A355T8I2-F1
#
_cell.length_a   1.000
_cell.length_b   1.000
_cell.length_c   1.000
_cell.angle_alpha   90.00
_cell.angle_beta   90.00
_cell.angle_gamma   90.00
#
_symmetry.space_group_name_H-M   'P 1'
#
loop_
_entity.id
_entity.type
_entity.pdbx_description
1 polymer ?
#
loop_
_entity_poly.entity_id
_entity_poly.type
_entity_poly.pdbx_seq_one_letter_code
_entity_poly.pdbx_strand_id
1 'polypeptide(L)'
;DGKKLIPHEKYGIKTMSIGYMVDEDTAMIWRGPMVQSALMQMMNDVVWGELDVLVVDMPPGTGDAQLTMAQKVPLAGSVIVSTPQEIALADVRRGIAMFEKTHVPVFGIVENMAYFVSP
;
A
#
# COMPACT_ATOMS: atom_id res chain seq x y z
N ASP A 1 -12.15 24.98 -5.21
CA ASP A 1 -12.63 24.42 -3.93
C ASP A 1 -12.68 22.90 -3.99
N GLY A 2 -11.53 22.27 -3.74
CA GLY A 2 -11.37 20.81 -3.87
C GLY A 2 -12.07 20.10 -2.73
N LYS A 3 -13.04 19.23 -3.06
CA LYS A 3 -13.72 18.40 -2.06
C LYS A 3 -12.69 17.47 -1.43
N LYS A 4 -12.39 17.69 -0.15
CA LYS A 4 -11.62 16.72 0.64
C LYS A 4 -12.39 15.40 0.71
N LEU A 5 -11.68 14.28 0.69
CA LEU A 5 -12.25 12.94 0.81
C LEU A 5 -12.44 12.60 2.29
N ILE A 6 -13.62 12.12 2.67
CA ILE A 6 -13.91 11.73 4.06
C ILE A 6 -13.70 10.22 4.18
N PRO A 7 -12.81 9.75 5.07
CA PRO A 7 -12.63 8.32 5.28
C PRO A 7 -13.88 7.71 5.92
N HIS A 8 -14.15 6.45 5.59
CA HIS A 8 -15.17 5.68 6.29
C HIS A 8 -14.63 5.30 7.68
N GLU A 9 -15.46 5.37 8.71
CA GLU A 9 -15.05 5.02 10.07
C GLU A 9 -15.96 3.94 10.66
N LYS A 10 -15.33 2.87 11.17
CA LYS A 10 -16.03 1.81 11.91
C LYS A 10 -15.09 1.18 12.93
N TYR A 11 -15.60 0.89 14.13
CA TYR A 11 -14.81 0.29 15.23
C TYR A 11 -13.54 1.08 15.58
N GLY A 12 -13.55 2.41 15.40
CA GLY A 12 -12.39 3.27 15.63
C GLY A 12 -11.30 3.20 14.55
N ILE A 13 -11.56 2.51 13.43
CA ILE A 13 -10.64 2.41 12.29
C ILE A 13 -11.17 3.27 11.16
N LYS A 14 -10.32 4.16 10.65
CA LYS A 14 -10.58 4.95 9.45
C LYS A 14 -10.05 4.22 8.22
N THR A 15 -10.87 4.07 7.19
CA THR A 15 -10.48 3.43 5.94
C THR A 15 -10.78 4.33 4.75
N MET A 16 -9.92 4.24 3.74
CA MET A 16 -10.16 4.77 2.41
C MET A 16 -9.68 3.73 1.41
N SER A 17 -10.45 3.53 0.35
CA SER A 17 -10.10 2.66 -0.73
C SER A 17 -10.54 3.29 -2.03
N ILE A 18 -9.76 3.05 -3.06
CA ILE A 18 -10.13 3.35 -4.44
C ILE A 18 -11.49 2.70 -4.78
N GLY A 19 -11.77 1.52 -4.24
CA GLY A 19 -13.06 0.84 -4.42
C GLY A 19 -14.28 1.60 -3.85
N TYR A 20 -14.09 2.56 -2.95
CA TYR A 20 -15.20 3.39 -2.45
C TYR A 20 -15.57 4.51 -3.43
N MET A 21 -14.69 4.82 -4.37
CA MET A 21 -14.84 5.93 -5.32
C MET A 21 -15.33 5.46 -6.69
N VAL A 22 -15.52 4.16 -6.88
CA VAL A 22 -15.86 3.54 -8.17
C VAL A 22 -17.12 2.69 -8.00
N ASP A 23 -18.03 2.78 -8.96
CA ASP A 23 -19.23 1.94 -9.00
C ASP A 23 -18.84 0.47 -9.22
N GLU A 24 -19.42 -0.43 -8.41
CA GLU A 24 -19.10 -1.87 -8.40
C GLU A 24 -19.30 -2.56 -9.76
N ASP A 25 -20.24 -2.07 -10.57
CA ASP A 25 -20.55 -2.62 -11.91
C ASP A 25 -19.59 -2.13 -13.02
N THR A 26 -18.69 -1.19 -12.69
CA THR A 26 -17.78 -0.61 -13.68
C THR A 26 -16.48 -1.39 -13.75
N ALA A 27 -16.27 -2.11 -14.86
CA ALA A 27 -14.99 -2.74 -15.18
C ALA A 27 -13.93 -1.65 -15.51
N MET A 28 -13.26 -1.14 -14.48
CA MET A 28 -12.17 -0.17 -14.65
C MET A 28 -10.83 -0.84 -14.98
N ILE A 29 -10.20 -0.37 -16.05
CA ILE A 29 -8.81 -0.73 -16.37
C ILE A 29 -7.88 0.17 -15.56
N TRP A 30 -7.27 -0.38 -14.51
CA TRP A 30 -6.28 0.32 -13.70
C TRP A 30 -4.93 0.40 -14.43
N ARG A 31 -4.67 1.53 -15.07
CA ARG A 31 -3.34 1.83 -15.63
C ARG A 31 -2.42 2.38 -14.54
N GLY A 32 -1.12 2.13 -14.65
CA GLY A 32 -0.10 2.55 -13.67
C GLY A 32 -0.24 4.01 -13.18
N PRO A 33 -0.35 5.01 -14.09
CA PRO A 33 -0.52 6.41 -13.69
C PRO A 33 -1.79 6.70 -12.90
N MET A 34 -2.88 5.96 -13.15
CA MET A 34 -4.13 6.12 -12.40
C MET A 34 -3.98 5.63 -10.97
N VAL A 35 -3.33 4.48 -10.78
CA VAL A 35 -3.05 3.92 -9.44
C VAL A 35 -2.18 4.88 -8.63
N GLN A 36 -1.12 5.42 -9.25
CA GLN A 36 -0.25 6.41 -8.61
C GLN A 36 -1.02 7.68 -8.22
N SER A 37 -1.85 8.19 -9.13
CA SER A 37 -2.63 9.40 -8.88
C SER A 37 -3.64 9.18 -7.74
N ALA A 38 -4.32 8.04 -7.73
CA ALA A 38 -5.26 7.68 -6.68
C ALA A 38 -4.57 7.48 -5.33
N LEU A 39 -3.39 6.84 -5.28
CA LEU A 39 -2.58 6.74 -4.06
C LEU A 39 -2.22 8.13 -3.54
N MET A 40 -1.68 9.01 -4.39
CA MET A 40 -1.33 10.37 -3.97
C MET A 40 -2.55 11.18 -3.53
N GLN A 41 -3.70 11.00 -4.17
CA GLN A 41 -4.96 11.61 -3.76
C GLN A 41 -5.38 11.13 -2.37
N MET A 42 -5.29 9.81 -2.09
CA MET A 42 -5.59 9.26 -0.77
C MET A 42 -4.66 9.79 0.32
N MET A 43 -3.40 10.06 -0.01
CA MET A 43 -2.43 10.62 0.95
C MET A 43 -2.63 12.12 1.22
N ASN A 44 -3.02 12.89 0.20
CA ASN A 44 -3.08 14.35 0.30
C ASN A 44 -4.47 14.90 0.62
N ASP A 45 -5.53 14.28 0.07
CA ASP A 45 -6.86 14.88 0.03
C ASP A 45 -7.84 14.23 1.03
N VAL A 46 -7.46 13.09 1.64
CA VAL A 46 -8.27 12.42 2.66
C VAL A 46 -8.10 13.09 4.01
N VAL A 47 -9.21 13.34 4.70
CA VAL A 47 -9.23 13.91 6.05
C VAL A 47 -8.98 12.81 7.09
N TRP A 48 -7.76 12.31 7.14
CA TRP A 48 -7.33 11.29 8.12
C TRP A 48 -7.44 11.79 9.57
N GLY A 49 -7.23 13.08 9.80
CA GLY A 49 -7.18 13.68 11.13
C GLY A 49 -5.93 13.27 11.89
N GLU A 50 -5.99 13.25 13.21
CA GLU A 50 -4.91 12.72 14.04
C GLU A 50 -4.93 11.20 14.01
N LEU A 51 -3.76 10.60 13.75
CA LEU A 51 -3.53 9.16 13.72
C LEU A 51 -2.16 8.88 14.32
N ASP A 52 -2.07 7.84 15.16
CA ASP A 52 -0.77 7.32 15.60
C ASP A 52 -0.08 6.54 14.46
N VAL A 53 -0.87 5.83 13.66
CA VAL A 53 -0.40 4.98 12.56
C VAL A 53 -1.36 5.06 11.38
N LEU A 54 -0.79 5.19 10.17
CA LEU A 54 -1.50 4.99 8.91
C LEU A 54 -0.85 3.82 8.17
N VAL A 55 -1.61 2.75 7.96
CA VAL A 55 -1.17 1.60 7.14
C VAL A 55 -1.63 1.83 5.71
N VAL A 56 -0.69 1.72 4.77
CA VAL A 56 -0.98 1.82 3.34
C VAL A 56 -0.80 0.44 2.71
N ASP A 57 -1.89 -0.09 2.15
CA ASP A 57 -1.85 -1.30 1.34
C ASP A 57 -1.37 -0.94 -0.08
N MET A 58 -0.18 -1.41 -0.42
CA MET A 58 0.49 -1.06 -1.66
C MET A 58 0.14 -2.08 -2.75
N PRO A 59 -0.02 -1.66 -4.03
CA PRO A 59 -0.06 -2.60 -5.13
C PRO A 59 1.13 -3.57 -5.10
N PRO A 60 1.01 -4.80 -5.64
CA PRO A 60 2.08 -5.77 -5.58
C PRO A 60 3.31 -5.36 -6.40
N GLY A 61 4.46 -5.96 -6.07
CA GLY A 61 5.72 -5.82 -6.82
C GLY A 61 6.65 -4.70 -6.34
N THR A 62 7.52 -4.24 -7.24
CA THR A 62 8.55 -3.21 -6.99
C THR A 62 8.49 -2.11 -8.05
N GLY A 63 7.29 -1.74 -8.45
CA GLY A 63 7.03 -0.81 -9.55
C GLY A 63 7.08 0.66 -9.14
N ASP A 64 6.66 1.51 -10.07
CA ASP A 64 6.73 2.97 -9.88
C ASP A 64 5.81 3.48 -8.76
N ALA A 65 4.78 2.74 -8.37
CA ALA A 65 3.88 3.14 -7.29
C ALA A 65 4.59 3.11 -5.91
N GLN A 66 5.34 2.04 -5.64
CA GLN A 66 6.13 1.89 -4.43
C GLN A 66 7.25 2.94 -4.37
N LEU A 67 7.94 3.15 -5.49
CA LEU A 67 8.97 4.17 -5.59
C LEU A 67 8.41 5.59 -5.37
N THR A 68 7.27 5.89 -6.00
CA THR A 68 6.60 7.20 -5.83
C THR A 68 6.21 7.43 -4.38
N MET A 69 5.62 6.42 -3.72
CA MET A 69 5.27 6.53 -2.30
C MET A 69 6.50 6.75 -1.42
N ALA A 70 7.57 5.97 -1.63
CA ALA A 70 8.81 6.12 -0.89
C ALA A 70 9.51 7.47 -1.10
N GLN A 71 9.30 8.12 -2.26
CA GLN A 71 9.90 9.42 -2.58
C GLN A 71 9.03 10.61 -2.17
N LYS A 72 7.70 10.49 -2.25
CA LYS A 72 6.77 11.61 -2.05
C LYS A 72 6.13 11.65 -0.67
N VAL A 73 6.13 10.54 0.04
CA VAL A 73 5.50 10.41 1.35
C VAL A 73 6.59 10.11 2.38
N PRO A 74 6.60 10.79 3.54
CA PRO A 74 7.54 10.48 4.61
C PRO A 74 7.13 9.17 5.32
N LEU A 75 7.52 8.04 4.73
CA LEU A 75 7.25 6.72 5.30
C LEU A 75 8.13 6.47 6.52
N ALA A 76 7.52 6.03 7.63
CA ALA A 76 8.26 5.59 8.81
C ALA A 76 9.04 4.28 8.55
N GLY A 77 8.50 3.42 7.68
CA GLY A 77 9.12 2.17 7.27
C GLY A 77 8.16 1.31 6.44
N SER A 78 8.62 0.11 6.08
CA SER A 78 7.87 -0.87 5.30
C SER A 78 7.91 -2.26 5.94
N VAL A 79 6.84 -3.02 5.72
CA VAL A 79 6.76 -4.45 6.02
C VAL A 79 6.55 -5.17 4.70
N ILE A 80 7.37 -6.19 4.43
CA ILE A 80 7.27 -6.97 3.19
C ILE A 80 6.47 -8.23 3.47
N VAL A 81 5.42 -8.49 2.69
CA VAL A 81 4.62 -9.71 2.79
C VAL A 81 4.90 -10.59 1.58
N SER A 82 5.21 -11.86 1.81
CA SER A 82 5.50 -12.82 0.75
C SER A 82 5.03 -14.22 1.12
N THR A 83 5.22 -15.18 0.23
CA THR A 83 4.93 -16.60 0.44
C THR A 83 6.24 -17.41 0.34
N PRO A 84 6.32 -18.64 0.87
CA PRO A 84 7.60 -19.37 0.96
C PRO A 84 8.18 -19.82 -0.39
N GLN A 85 7.46 -19.64 -1.50
CA GLN A 85 7.93 -20.07 -2.81
C GLN A 85 9.07 -19.18 -3.31
N GLU A 86 10.11 -19.80 -3.89
CA GLU A 86 11.32 -19.11 -4.34
C GLU A 86 11.04 -17.93 -5.29
N ILE A 87 10.01 -18.03 -6.13
CA ILE A 87 9.63 -16.94 -7.04
C ILE A 87 9.17 -15.69 -6.28
N ALA A 88 8.44 -15.87 -5.18
CA ALA A 88 7.99 -14.77 -4.33
C ALA A 88 9.16 -14.21 -3.51
N LEU A 89 10.09 -15.07 -3.06
CA LEU A 89 11.32 -14.64 -2.38
C LEU A 89 12.25 -13.83 -3.30
N ALA A 90 12.29 -14.13 -4.60
CA ALA A 90 13.04 -13.33 -5.57
C ALA A 90 12.52 -11.89 -5.65
N ASP A 91 11.20 -11.70 -5.59
CA ASP A 91 10.59 -10.37 -5.58
C ASP A 91 10.77 -9.64 -4.24
N VAL A 92 10.80 -10.36 -3.11
CA VAL A 92 11.19 -9.80 -1.79
C VAL A 92 12.57 -9.16 -1.85
N ARG A 93 13.56 -9.86 -2.42
CA ARG A 93 14.93 -9.33 -2.53
C ARG A 93 14.98 -8.03 -3.34
N ARG A 94 14.19 -7.95 -4.42
CA ARG A 94 14.07 -6.72 -5.22
C ARG A 94 13.41 -5.60 -4.42
N GLY A 95 12.37 -5.91 -3.64
CA GLY A 95 11.65 -4.95 -2.79
C GLY A 95 12.54 -4.34 -1.72
N ILE A 96 13.33 -5.18 -1.03
CA ILE A 96 14.32 -4.72 -0.05
C ILE A 96 15.32 -3.77 -0.71
N ALA A 97 15.92 -4.17 -1.83
CA ALA A 97 16.91 -3.34 -2.54
C ALA A 97 16.33 -2.00 -3.03
N MET A 98 15.03 -1.95 -3.35
CA MET A 98 14.34 -0.70 -3.70
C MET A 98 14.20 0.22 -2.46
N PHE A 99 13.75 -0.32 -1.32
CA PHE A 99 13.58 0.48 -0.10
C PHE A 99 14.91 0.96 0.49
N GLU A 100 15.98 0.17 0.37
CA GLU A 100 17.34 0.59 0.73
C GLU A 100 17.77 1.83 -0.07
N LYS A 101 17.51 1.86 -1.40
CA LYS A 101 17.84 3.01 -2.24
C LYS A 101 17.04 4.26 -1.92
N THR A 102 15.81 4.10 -1.42
CA THR A 102 14.96 5.21 -0.99
C THR A 102 15.13 5.56 0.48
N HIS A 103 16.05 4.90 1.19
CA HIS A 103 16.30 5.10 2.63
C HIS A 103 15.07 4.87 3.51
N VAL A 104 14.12 4.05 3.04
CA VAL A 104 12.94 3.67 3.84
C VAL A 104 13.31 2.42 4.66
N PRO A 105 13.22 2.47 6.00
CA PRO A 105 13.53 1.30 6.84
C PRO A 105 12.59 0.14 6.54
N VAL A 106 13.14 -1.07 6.34
CA VAL A 106 12.35 -2.30 6.30
C VAL A 106 12.27 -2.85 7.71
N PHE A 107 11.08 -2.82 8.32
CA PHE A 107 10.86 -3.33 9.68
C PHE A 107 10.90 -4.86 9.77
N GLY A 108 10.60 -5.55 8.67
CA GLY A 108 10.69 -7.00 8.61
C GLY A 108 9.93 -7.60 7.43
N ILE A 109 9.93 -8.94 7.42
CA ILE A 109 9.26 -9.76 6.41
C ILE A 109 8.21 -10.63 7.13
N VAL A 110 7.02 -10.72 6.54
CA VAL A 110 5.96 -11.64 6.94
C VAL A 110 5.82 -12.70 5.87
N GLU A 111 6.08 -13.96 6.23
CA GLU A 111 5.83 -15.11 5.35
C GLU A 111 4.40 -15.60 5.55
N ASN A 112 3.52 -15.21 4.62
CA ASN A 112 2.14 -15.64 4.56
C ASN A 112 2.03 -17.05 3.95
N MET A 113 0.98 -17.79 4.33
CA MET A 113 0.72 -19.15 3.84
C MET A 113 1.93 -20.11 4.01
N ALA A 114 2.72 -19.90 5.06
CA ALA A 114 3.96 -20.64 5.30
C ALA A 114 3.74 -22.14 5.54
N TYR A 115 2.68 -22.49 6.26
CA TYR A 115 2.35 -23.87 6.59
C TYR A 115 0.85 -24.03 6.83
N PHE A 116 0.40 -25.28 6.81
CA PHE A 116 -0.96 -25.67 7.14
C PHE A 116 -0.95 -26.50 8.42
N VAL A 117 -1.79 -26.12 9.39
CA VAL A 117 -2.03 -26.92 10.59
C VAL A 117 -3.23 -27.82 10.30
N SER A 118 -2.99 -29.12 10.14
CA SER A 118 -4.07 -30.08 10.01
C SER A 118 -4.89 -30.18 11.30
N PRO A 119 -6.22 -30.37 11.21
CA PRO A 119 -7.03 -30.81 12.36
C PRO A 119 -6.49 -32.08 13.01
#